data_AF-A0A1Y4UK82-F1
#
_entry.id   AF-A0A1Y4UK82-F1
#
_cell.length_a   1.000
_cell.length_b   1.000
_cell.length_c   1.000
_cell.angle_alpha   90.00
_cell.angle_beta   90.00
_cell.angle_gamma   90.00
#
_symmetry.space_group_name_H-M   'P 1'
#
loop_
_entity.id
_entity.type
_entity.pdbx_description
1 polymer ?
#
loop_
_entity_poly.entity_id
_entity_poly.type
_entity_poly.pdbx_seq_one_letter_code
_entity_poly.pdbx_strand_id
1 'polypeptide(L)' 'MTNKRTEIEIAFESSVMQYLSILKYAKHHTPLGEDPYKVADHVFTCLINQSSQDQTKEEENDD' A
#
# COMPACT_ATOMS: atom_id res chain seq x y z
N MET A 1 4.18 14.20 29.39
CA MET A 1 3.59 13.13 28.56
C MET A 1 4.34 13.10 27.25
N THR A 2 5.18 12.11 27.02
CA THR A 2 5.80 11.90 25.70
C THR A 2 4.77 11.22 24.83
N ASN A 3 4.13 11.97 23.92
CA ASN A 3 3.29 11.44 22.84
C ASN A 3 4.16 10.67 21.83
N LYS A 4 4.76 9.56 22.26
CA LYS A 4 5.40 8.64 21.34
C LYS A 4 4.30 7.76 20.75
N ARG A 5 3.96 8.02 19.50
CA ARG A 5 3.12 7.14 18.70
C ARG A 5 3.78 5.77 18.62
N THR A 6 2.96 4.74 18.62
CA THR A 6 3.39 3.36 18.43
C THR A 6 3.83 3.16 16.98
N GLU A 7 4.75 2.22 16.76
CA GLU A 7 5.21 1.85 15.42
C GLU A 7 4.06 1.39 14.52
N ILE A 8 3.06 0.71 15.11
CA ILE A 8 1.85 0.26 14.41
C ILE A 8 1.03 1.45 13.89
N GLU A 9 0.84 2.48 14.71
CA GLU A 9 0.13 3.70 14.28
C GLU A 9 0.87 4.41 13.15
N ILE A 10 2.21 4.40 13.14
CA ILE A 10 3.03 5.01 12.09
C ILE A 10 2.93 4.18 10.80
N ALA A 11 2.98 2.86 10.90
CA ALA A 11 2.84 1.95 9.77
C ALA A 11 1.45 2.08 9.11
N PHE A 12 0.39 2.15 9.92
CA PHE A 12 -0.97 2.32 9.43
C PHE A 12 -1.16 3.65 8.69
N GLU A 13 -0.69 4.76 9.25
CA GLU A 13 -0.75 6.06 8.57
C GLU A 13 0.04 6.05 7.27
N SER A 14 1.23 5.43 7.26
CA SER A 14 2.06 5.32 6.06
C SER A 14 1.34 4.54 4.95
N SER A 15 0.66 3.46 5.30
CA SER A 15 -0.15 2.65 4.40
C SER A 15 -1.32 3.45 3.81
N VAL A 16 -2.03 4.23 4.64
CA VAL A 16 -3.11 5.12 4.19
C VAL A 16 -2.58 6.20 3.23
N MET A 17 -1.45 6.83 3.56
CA MET A 17 -0.83 7.86 2.72
C MET A 17 -0.39 7.31 1.36
N GLN A 18 0.10 6.07 1.33
CA GLN A 18 0.44 5.37 0.10
C GLN A 18 -0.80 5.11 -0.77
N TYR A 19 -1.89 4.60 -0.18
CA TYR A 19 -3.17 4.43 -0.90
C TYR A 19 -3.67 5.76 -1.48
N LEU A 20 -3.67 6.84 -0.69
CA LEU A 20 -4.11 8.16 -1.14
C LEU A 20 -3.26 8.70 -2.31
N SER A 21 -1.96 8.39 -2.31
CA SER A 21 -1.05 8.76 -3.41
C SER A 21 -1.39 8.01 -4.69
N ILE A 22 -1.66 6.70 -4.59
CA ILE A 22 -2.12 5.87 -5.73
C ILE A 22 -3.45 6.39 -6.25
N LEU A 23 -4.42 6.65 -5.36
CA LEU A 23 -5.73 7.16 -5.75
C LEU A 23 -5.65 8.52 -6.44
N LYS A 24 -4.78 9.42 -5.95
CA LYS A 24 -4.55 10.72 -6.61
C LYS A 24 -4.02 10.53 -8.02
N TYR A 25 -3.10 9.58 -8.24
CA TYR A 25 -2.60 9.24 -9.56
C TYR A 25 -3.71 8.65 -10.45
N ALA A 26 -4.47 7.67 -9.94
CA ALA A 26 -5.57 7.04 -10.67
C ALA A 26 -6.62 8.08 -11.10
N LYS A 27 -7.08 8.95 -10.19
CA LYS A 27 -8.04 10.02 -10.53
C LYS A 27 -7.61 10.94 -11.66
N HIS A 28 -6.30 11.12 -11.86
CA HIS A 28 -5.78 11.98 -12.94
C HIS A 28 -5.65 11.25 -14.29
N HIS A 29 -5.49 9.92 -14.28
CA HIS A 29 -5.14 9.14 -15.47
C HIS A 29 -6.21 8.11 -15.88
N THR A 30 -7.21 7.85 -15.03
CA THR A 30 -8.30 6.93 -15.32
C THR A 30 -9.24 7.56 -16.37
N PRO A 31 -9.50 6.88 -17.49
CA PRO A 31 -10.42 7.36 -18.53
C PRO A 31 -11.84 7.61 -18.01
N LEU A 32 -12.58 8.48 -18.71
CA LEU A 32 -14.00 8.68 -18.43
C LEU A 32 -14.77 7.36 -18.62
N GLY A 33 -15.42 6.89 -17.56
CA GLY A 33 -16.20 5.65 -17.54
C GLY A 33 -15.59 4.53 -16.70
N GLU A 34 -14.33 4.67 -16.28
CA GLU A 34 -13.69 3.77 -15.33
C GLU A 34 -13.73 4.35 -13.90
N ASP A 35 -13.73 3.46 -12.91
CA ASP A 35 -13.75 3.83 -11.50
C ASP A 35 -12.30 3.91 -10.95
N PRO A 36 -11.77 5.11 -10.67
CA PRO A 36 -10.40 5.27 -10.18
C PRO A 36 -10.19 4.62 -8.81
N TYR A 37 -11.23 4.37 -8.02
CA TYR A 37 -11.11 3.64 -6.76
C TYR A 37 -10.80 2.15 -7.02
N LYS A 38 -11.45 1.52 -8.01
CA LYS A 38 -11.16 0.13 -8.37
C LYS A 38 -9.73 -0.03 -8.88
N VAL A 39 -9.23 0.94 -9.65
CA VAL A 39 -7.83 0.96 -10.10
C VAL A 39 -6.88 1.08 -8.91
N ALA A 40 -7.16 2.00 -7.98
CA ALA A 40 -6.35 2.19 -6.79
C ALA A 40 -6.33 0.95 -5.88
N ASP A 41 -7.50 0.33 -5.67
CA ASP A 41 -7.66 -0.87 -4.85
C ASP A 41 -6.83 -2.03 -5.44
N HIS A 42 -6.90 -2.24 -6.76
CA HIS A 42 -6.13 -3.28 -7.43
C HIS A 42 -4.62 -3.08 -7.25
N VAL A 43 -4.11 -1.86 -7.53
CA VAL A 43 -2.68 -1.55 -7.41
C VAL A 43 -2.20 -1.70 -5.98
N PHE A 44 -2.95 -1.16 -5.01
CA PHE A 44 -2.58 -1.23 -3.60
C PHE A 44 -2.59 -2.66 -3.07
N THR A 45 -3.59 -3.47 -3.44
CA THR A 45 -3.65 -4.89 -3.08
C THR A 45 -2.47 -5.67 -3.66
N CYS A 46 -2.13 -5.43 -4.94
CA CYS A 46 -0.97 -6.05 -5.57
C CYS A 46 0.34 -5.67 -4.84
N LEU A 47 0.50 -4.41 -4.44
CA LEU A 47 1.68 -3.94 -3.73
C LEU A 47 1.83 -4.60 -2.34
N ILE A 48 0.73 -4.71 -1.59
CA ILE A 48 0.74 -5.42 -0.29
C ILE A 48 1.11 -6.89 -0.50
N ASN A 49 0.48 -7.57 -1.48
CA ASN A 49 0.72 -8.98 -1.72
C ASN A 49 2.16 -9.27 -2.21
N GLN A 50 2.77 -8.36 -2.97
CA GLN A 50 4.19 -8.47 -3.37
C GLN A 50 5.11 -8.34 -2.16
N SER A 51 4.85 -7.37 -1.27
CA SER A 51 5.64 -7.20 -0.04
C SER A 51 5.58 -8.42 0.89
N SER A 52 4.49 -9.18 0.86
CA SER A 52 4.35 -10.44 1.61
C SER A 52 5.11 -11.61 0.98
N GLN A 53 5.30 -11.62 -0.34
CA GLN A 53 6.04 -12.69 -1.04
C GLN A 53 7.55 -12.51 -0.96
N ASP A 54 8.05 -11.28 -0.89
CA ASP A 54 9.49 -11.02 -0.74
C ASP A 54 10.00 -11.42 0.65
N GLN A 55 9.17 -11.34 1.70
CA GLN A 55 9.51 -11.88 3.03
C GLN A 55 9.63 -13.41 3.05
N THR A 56 8.84 -14.14 2.26
CA THR A 56 8.87 -15.61 2.25
C THR A 56 10.11 -16.17 1.54
N LYS A 57 10.67 -15.45 0.56
CA LYS A 57 11.86 -15.90 -0.18
C LYS A 57 13.17 -15.67 0.55
N GLU A 58 13.23 -14.70 1.47
CA GLU A 58 14.41 -14.49 2.30
C GLU A 58 14.55 -15.58 3.37
N GLU A 59 13.45 -16.17 3.86
CA GLU A 59 13.48 -17.27 4.84
C GLU A 59 13.83 -18.64 4.21
N GLU A 60 13.57 -18.87 2.93
CA GLU A 60 13.86 -20.15 2.24
C GLU A 60 15.32 -20.33 1.77
N ASN A 61 16.16 -19.27 1.82
CA ASN A 61 17.56 -19.34 1.34
C ASN A 61 18.60 -19.48 2.47
N ASP A 62 18.17 -19.64 3.72
CA ASP A 62 19.04 -19.73 4.91
C ASP A 62 19.12 -21.15 5.52
N ASP A 63 18.78 -22.20 4.74
CA ASP A 63 18.95 -23.64 5.10
C ASP A 63 20.03 -24.36 4.27
#